data_AF-A0AAI9UV68-F1
#
_entry.id   AF-A0AAI9UV68-F1
#
_cell.length_a   1.000
_cell.length_b   1.000
_cell.length_c   1.000
_cell.angle_alpha   90.00
_cell.angle_beta   90.00
_cell.angle_gamma   90.00
#
_symmetry.space_group_name_H-M   'P 1'
#
loop_
_entity.id
_entity.type
_entity.pdbx_description
1 polymer ?
#
loop_
_entity_poly.entity_id
_entity_poly.type
_entity_poly.pdbx_seq_one_letter_code
_entity_poly.pdbx_strand_id
1 'polypeptide(L)'
;MQFRASLAAAAGLFAMANARIYGIAFPETVKAGDEVQAIIETENYIQTVADIAIAFGIAPEASAYPGTLGQNVLGSFYLGPEKSNVLDNITETVTIPAGLAAGKYVVSAGLYSLYGASSSSTLSNYNVTVIVGDATSETYVGSQQ
;
A
#
# COMPACT_ATOMS: atom_id res chain seq x y z
N MET A 1 44.89 30.57 31.49
CA MET A 1 44.26 29.59 30.59
C MET A 1 42.88 29.24 31.11
N GLN A 2 41.81 29.71 30.47
CA GLN A 2 40.49 29.07 30.60
C GLN A 2 39.80 29.14 29.23
N PHE A 3 39.89 28.05 28.49
CA PHE A 3 39.12 27.80 27.29
C PHE A 3 37.65 27.65 27.71
N ARG A 4 36.81 28.62 27.36
CA ARG A 4 35.36 28.47 27.41
C ARG A 4 34.90 27.90 26.07
N ALA A 5 34.88 26.58 25.96
CA ALA A 5 34.23 25.90 24.84
C ALA A 5 32.72 25.91 25.09
N SER A 6 32.00 26.81 24.43
CA SER A 6 30.54 26.75 24.33
C SER A 6 30.17 25.68 23.30
N LEU A 7 29.79 24.49 23.76
CA LEU A 7 29.30 23.43 22.88
C LEU A 7 27.87 23.79 22.43
N ALA A 8 27.72 24.12 21.15
CA ALA A 8 26.43 24.39 20.53
C ALA A 8 25.60 23.10 20.46
N ALA A 9 24.43 23.08 21.11
CA ALA A 9 23.44 22.03 20.93
C ALA A 9 22.58 22.38 19.70
N ALA A 10 22.96 21.87 18.53
CA ALA A 10 22.08 21.86 17.37
C ALA A 10 21.03 20.75 17.56
N ALA A 11 19.90 21.07 18.18
CA ALA A 11 18.73 20.19 18.13
C ALA A 11 18.18 20.22 16.69
N GLY A 12 18.49 19.17 15.92
CA GLY A 12 17.87 18.99 14.61
C GLY A 12 16.37 18.81 14.80
N LEU A 13 15.57 19.77 14.32
CA LEU A 13 14.15 19.55 14.12
C LEU A 13 14.02 18.51 13.00
N PHE A 14 13.80 17.25 13.37
CA PHE A 14 13.29 16.28 12.41
C PHE A 14 11.88 16.74 12.05
N ALA A 15 11.70 17.24 10.84
CA ALA A 15 10.36 17.44 10.29
C ALA A 15 9.70 16.06 10.27
N MET A 16 8.71 15.86 11.14
CA MET A 16 7.85 14.68 11.06
C MET A 16 7.12 14.80 9.73
N ALA A 17 7.52 14.00 8.73
CA ALA A 17 6.73 13.86 7.52
C ALA A 17 5.33 13.42 7.96
N ASN A 18 4.30 14.07 7.45
CA ASN A 18 2.93 13.64 7.66
C ASN A 18 2.45 13.09 6.32
N ALA A 19 2.04 11.83 6.29
CA ALA A 19 1.65 11.15 5.07
C ALA A 19 0.51 10.18 5.37
N ARG A 20 -0.21 9.82 4.31
CA ARG A 20 -1.22 8.75 4.37
C ARG A 20 -1.06 7.84 3.18
N ILE A 21 -1.52 6.62 3.32
CA ILE A 21 -1.80 5.78 2.17
C ILE A 21 -3.03 6.32 1.46
N TYR A 22 -2.89 6.57 0.17
CA TYR A 22 -3.99 7.06 -0.65
C TYR A 22 -4.37 6.07 -1.75
N GLY A 23 -3.51 5.15 -2.16
CA GLY A 23 -3.83 4.22 -3.24
C GLY A 23 -3.02 2.93 -3.22
N ILE A 24 -3.26 2.10 -4.23
CA ILE A 24 -2.45 0.93 -4.56
C ILE A 24 -2.12 0.97 -6.05
N ALA A 25 -0.96 0.41 -6.41
CA ALA A 25 -0.61 0.12 -7.79
C ALA A 25 -0.12 -1.32 -7.95
N PHE A 26 -0.37 -1.87 -9.13
CA PHE A 26 -0.09 -3.26 -9.45
C PHE A 26 0.38 -3.38 -10.91
N PRO A 27 1.15 -4.42 -11.30
CA PRO A 27 1.46 -4.63 -12.70
C PRO A 27 0.20 -4.70 -13.55
N GLU A 28 0.20 -4.01 -14.70
CA GLU A 28 -0.92 -3.96 -15.64
C GLU A 28 -1.31 -5.37 -16.12
N THR A 29 -0.30 -6.20 -16.38
CA THR A 29 -0.46 -7.62 -16.66
C THR A 29 0.32 -8.45 -15.64
N VAL A 30 -0.30 -9.50 -15.13
CA VAL A 30 0.32 -10.47 -14.23
C VAL A 30 0.22 -11.88 -14.83
N LYS A 31 1.24 -12.71 -14.59
CA LYS A 31 1.18 -14.12 -14.93
C LYS A 31 0.76 -14.94 -13.72
N ALA A 32 -0.11 -15.92 -13.94
CA ALA A 32 -0.49 -16.86 -12.90
C ALA A 32 0.73 -17.63 -12.36
N GLY A 33 0.89 -17.66 -11.04
CA GLY A 33 2.01 -18.33 -10.35
C GLY A 33 3.24 -17.46 -10.12
N ASP A 34 3.32 -16.26 -10.72
CA ASP A 34 4.42 -15.34 -10.47
C ASP A 34 4.27 -14.64 -9.11
N GLU A 35 5.40 -14.25 -8.52
CA GLU A 35 5.44 -13.26 -7.45
C GLU A 35 5.54 -11.86 -8.05
N VAL A 36 4.75 -10.93 -7.53
CA VAL A 36 4.70 -9.55 -8.00
C VAL A 36 4.80 -8.56 -6.85
N GLN A 37 5.30 -7.37 -7.15
CA GLN A 37 5.37 -6.28 -6.20
C GLN A 37 4.07 -5.48 -6.23
N ALA A 38 3.30 -5.54 -5.15
CA ALA A 38 2.18 -4.66 -4.88
C ALA A 38 2.72 -3.35 -4.30
N ILE A 39 2.43 -2.23 -4.96
CA ILE A 39 2.83 -0.91 -4.50
C ILE A 39 1.67 -0.31 -3.70
N ILE A 40 1.96 0.19 -2.52
CA ILE A 40 1.05 0.95 -1.68
C ILE A 40 1.48 2.41 -1.79
N GLU A 41 0.61 3.22 -2.36
CA GLU A 41 0.92 4.60 -2.73
C GLU A 41 0.69 5.52 -1.53
N THR A 42 1.70 6.34 -1.24
CA THR A 42 1.69 7.28 -0.13
C THR A 42 1.72 8.72 -0.63
N GLU A 43 1.02 9.62 0.05
CA GLU A 43 1.04 11.05 -0.26
C GLU A 43 1.25 11.89 1.00
N ASN A 44 1.77 13.10 0.82
CA ASN A 44 1.86 14.08 1.89
C ASN A 44 0.46 14.44 2.40
N TYR A 45 0.29 14.50 3.71
CA TYR A 45 -0.99 14.75 4.35
C TYR A 45 -0.84 15.71 5.54
N ILE A 46 -1.85 16.53 5.81
CA ILE A 46 -1.73 17.59 6.84
C ILE A 46 -1.78 17.04 8.28
N GLN A 47 -2.12 15.76 8.46
CA GLN A 47 -2.23 15.09 9.76
C GLN A 47 -1.42 13.80 9.77
N THR A 48 -0.99 13.38 10.95
CA THR A 48 -0.42 12.05 11.15
C THR A 48 -1.51 10.99 11.04
N VAL A 49 -1.24 9.93 10.28
CA VAL A 49 -2.08 8.73 10.19
C VAL A 49 -1.30 7.55 10.75
N ALA A 50 -1.99 6.66 11.46
CA ALA A 50 -1.44 5.36 11.84
C ALA A 50 -2.07 4.27 10.97
N ASP A 51 -1.38 3.91 9.90
CA ASP A 51 -1.72 2.80 9.01
C ASP A 51 -1.30 1.49 9.69
N ILE A 52 -2.27 0.64 10.01
CA ILE A 52 -2.06 -0.54 10.86
C ILE A 52 -1.74 -1.75 10.00
N ALA A 53 -2.62 -2.07 9.05
CA ALA A 53 -2.48 -3.24 8.21
C ALA A 53 -3.23 -3.08 6.90
N ILE A 54 -2.75 -3.78 5.87
CA ILE A 54 -3.41 -3.87 4.57
C ILE A 54 -3.49 -5.33 4.14
N ALA A 55 -4.59 -5.69 3.49
CA ALA A 55 -4.77 -7.00 2.87
C ALA A 55 -5.12 -6.85 1.40
N PHE A 56 -4.58 -7.73 0.58
CA PHE A 56 -4.82 -7.77 -0.87
C PHE A 56 -5.60 -9.03 -1.24
N GLY A 57 -6.44 -8.92 -2.25
CA GLY A 57 -7.06 -10.05 -2.90
C GLY A 57 -7.35 -9.79 -4.37
N ILE A 58 -7.76 -10.84 -5.07
CA ILE A 58 -8.03 -10.80 -6.51
C ILE A 58 -9.29 -11.61 -6.84
N ALA A 59 -10.11 -11.07 -7.74
CA ALA A 59 -11.27 -11.76 -8.31
C ALA A 59 -11.38 -11.49 -9.81
N PRO A 60 -11.97 -12.43 -10.59
CA PRO A 60 -12.42 -12.12 -11.94
C PRO A 60 -13.30 -10.86 -11.95
N GLU A 61 -13.15 -10.00 -12.96
CA GLU A 61 -13.90 -8.73 -13.04
C GLU A 61 -15.42 -8.93 -12.91
N ALA A 62 -15.96 -10.01 -13.47
CA ALA A 62 -17.37 -10.35 -13.42
C ALA A 62 -17.89 -10.75 -12.02
N SER A 63 -17.01 -11.15 -11.09
CA SER A 63 -17.35 -11.56 -9.73
C SER A 63 -16.70 -10.67 -8.65
N ALA A 64 -16.15 -9.53 -9.06
CA ALA A 64 -15.60 -8.53 -8.16
C ALA A 64 -16.74 -7.65 -7.59
N TYR A 65 -16.73 -7.44 -6.28
CA TYR A 65 -17.73 -6.61 -5.59
C TYR A 65 -17.04 -5.53 -4.74
N PRO A 66 -17.55 -4.28 -4.73
CA PRO A 66 -17.00 -3.21 -3.91
C PRO A 66 -16.90 -3.58 -2.42
N GLY A 67 -15.80 -3.18 -1.77
CA GLY A 67 -15.57 -3.45 -0.35
C GLY A 67 -15.20 -4.90 -0.02
N THR A 68 -14.87 -5.72 -1.03
CA THR A 68 -14.43 -7.10 -0.85
C THR A 68 -13.06 -7.33 -1.48
N LEU A 69 -12.30 -8.26 -0.92
CA LEU A 69 -11.01 -8.69 -1.47
C LEU A 69 -11.15 -9.70 -2.63
N GLY A 70 -12.37 -10.14 -2.94
CA GLY A 70 -12.59 -11.19 -3.92
C GLY A 70 -12.45 -12.60 -3.34
N GLN A 71 -12.29 -13.59 -4.22
CA GLN A 71 -12.29 -15.00 -3.84
C GLN A 71 -10.90 -15.54 -3.49
N ASN A 72 -9.83 -14.89 -3.95
CA ASN A 72 -8.45 -15.28 -3.64
C ASN A 72 -7.77 -14.17 -2.84
N VAL A 73 -7.39 -14.46 -1.60
CA VAL A 73 -6.56 -13.55 -0.80
C VAL A 73 -5.11 -13.73 -1.23
N LEU A 74 -4.46 -12.62 -1.59
CA LEU A 74 -3.08 -12.61 -2.05
C LEU A 74 -2.09 -12.47 -0.89
N GLY A 75 -2.50 -11.79 0.18
CA GLY A 75 -1.67 -11.60 1.37
C GLY A 75 -2.24 -10.55 2.31
N SER A 76 -1.66 -10.47 3.51
CA SER A 76 -1.90 -9.41 4.48
C SER A 76 -0.60 -8.99 5.13
N PHE A 77 -0.47 -7.69 5.37
CA PHE A 77 0.78 -7.06 5.77
C PHE A 77 0.52 -6.12 6.93
N TYR A 78 1.31 -6.30 8.00
CA TYR A 78 1.37 -5.32 9.08
C TYR A 78 2.26 -4.16 8.64
N LEU A 79 1.72 -2.95 8.67
CA LEU A 79 2.44 -1.74 8.30
C LEU A 79 3.10 -1.14 9.54
N GLY A 80 2.31 -0.91 10.58
CA GLY A 80 2.77 -0.42 11.88
C GLY A 80 3.52 0.91 11.79
N PRO A 81 4.21 1.32 12.87
CA PRO A 81 4.90 2.61 12.92
C PRO A 81 6.01 2.79 11.87
N GLU A 82 6.58 1.69 11.35
CA GLU A 82 7.70 1.72 10.41
C GLU A 82 7.26 2.02 8.97
N LYS A 83 6.07 1.56 8.58
CA LYS A 83 5.50 1.74 7.23
C LYS A 83 4.23 2.61 7.26
N SER A 84 4.11 3.45 8.27
CA SER A 84 3.02 4.41 8.40
C SER A 84 3.59 5.81 8.38
N ASN A 85 2.84 6.75 7.80
CA ASN A 85 3.22 8.16 7.82
C ASN A 85 4.59 8.43 7.14
N VAL A 86 4.91 7.62 6.13
CA VAL A 86 6.10 7.73 5.27
C VAL A 86 5.72 8.31 3.90
N LEU A 87 6.62 9.06 3.28
CA LEU A 87 6.39 9.65 1.95
C LEU A 87 6.81 8.73 0.80
N ASP A 88 7.67 7.76 1.08
CA ASP A 88 8.08 6.77 0.09
C ASP A 88 7.02 5.67 -0.01
N ASN A 89 6.68 5.30 -1.24
CA ASN A 89 5.76 4.21 -1.49
C ASN A 89 6.25 2.92 -0.83
N ILE A 90 5.32 2.17 -0.27
CA ILE A 90 5.62 0.89 0.39
C ILE A 90 5.43 -0.21 -0.64
N THR A 91 6.34 -1.18 -0.64
CA THR A 91 6.25 -2.32 -1.57
C THR A 91 6.13 -3.61 -0.79
N GLU A 92 5.15 -4.43 -1.15
CA GLU A 92 4.94 -5.76 -0.59
C GLU A 92 4.92 -6.80 -1.71
N THR A 93 5.52 -7.96 -1.46
CA THR A 93 5.51 -9.07 -2.42
C THR A 93 4.28 -9.93 -2.21
N VAL A 94 3.55 -10.22 -3.29
CA VAL A 94 2.39 -11.12 -3.28
C VAL A 94 2.50 -12.15 -4.39
N THR A 95 1.98 -13.36 -4.16
CA THR A 95 1.97 -14.44 -5.15
C THR A 95 0.63 -14.50 -5.87
N ILE A 96 0.67 -14.47 -7.20
CA ILE A 96 -0.53 -14.67 -8.03
C ILE A 96 -0.89 -16.15 -8.03
N PRO A 97 -2.14 -16.55 -7.73
CA PRO A 97 -2.52 -17.95 -7.75
C PRO A 97 -2.26 -18.60 -9.11
N ALA A 98 -1.58 -19.74 -9.13
CA ALA A 98 -1.19 -20.43 -10.38
C ALA A 98 -2.37 -20.96 -11.21
N GLY A 99 -3.57 -21.05 -10.63
CA GLY A 99 -4.78 -21.57 -11.28
C GLY A 99 -5.67 -20.51 -11.92
N LEU A 100 -5.25 -19.23 -11.97
CA LEU A 100 -6.06 -18.19 -12.61
C LEU A 100 -6.09 -18.38 -14.13
N ALA A 101 -7.27 -18.29 -14.72
CA ALA A 101 -7.43 -18.26 -16.17
C ALA A 101 -7.02 -16.88 -16.72
N ALA A 102 -6.64 -16.83 -18.00
CA ALA A 102 -6.37 -15.56 -18.65
C ALA A 102 -7.65 -14.70 -18.73
N GLY A 103 -7.52 -13.40 -18.51
CA GLY A 103 -8.65 -12.47 -18.55
C GLY A 103 -8.48 -11.24 -17.67
N LYS A 104 -9.56 -10.46 -17.53
CA LYS A 104 -9.58 -9.28 -16.65
C LYS A 104 -9.91 -9.66 -15.22
N TYR A 105 -9.12 -9.13 -14.30
CA TYR A 105 -9.27 -9.33 -12.86
C TYR A 105 -9.23 -7.99 -12.15
N VAL A 106 -9.90 -7.92 -11.01
CA VAL A 106 -9.82 -6.79 -10.09
C VAL A 106 -8.98 -7.21 -8.90
N VAL A 107 -7.88 -6.50 -8.69
CA VAL A 107 -7.10 -6.57 -7.46
C VAL A 107 -7.68 -5.55 -6.51
N SER A 108 -8.08 -6.00 -5.33
CA SER A 108 -8.65 -5.16 -4.27
C SER A 108 -7.73 -5.15 -3.07
N ALA A 109 -7.71 -4.03 -2.35
CA ALA A 109 -7.06 -3.92 -1.06
C ALA A 109 -7.97 -3.31 0.00
N GLY A 110 -7.88 -3.83 1.22
CA GLY A 110 -8.52 -3.29 2.41
C GLY A 110 -7.46 -2.77 3.37
N LEU A 111 -7.46 -1.46 3.63
CA LEU A 111 -6.52 -0.78 4.52
C LEU A 111 -7.22 -0.39 5.82
N TYR A 112 -6.66 -0.86 6.94
CA TYR A 112 -7.07 -0.45 8.27
C TYR A 112 -6.12 0.61 8.83
N SER A 113 -6.67 1.78 9.17
CA SER A 113 -5.91 2.91 9.71
C SER A 113 -6.63 3.58 10.88
N LEU A 114 -5.87 4.34 11.68
CA LEU A 114 -6.36 5.17 12.78
C LEU A 114 -6.06 6.64 12.49
N TYR A 115 -7.09 7.49 12.61
CA TYR A 115 -7.01 8.91 12.31
C TYR A 115 -7.22 9.78 13.56
N GLY A 116 -6.48 10.91 13.59
CA GLY A 116 -6.67 11.98 14.56
C GLY A 116 -6.25 11.64 15.99
N ALA A 117 -6.40 12.62 16.89
CA ALA A 117 -5.95 12.52 18.29
C ALA A 117 -6.64 11.41 19.09
N SER A 118 -7.82 10.97 18.66
CA SER A 118 -8.60 9.93 19.33
C SER A 118 -8.50 8.57 18.64
N SER A 119 -7.61 8.39 17.66
CA SER A 119 -7.39 7.12 16.97
C SER A 119 -8.66 6.51 16.38
N SER A 120 -9.42 7.31 15.62
CA SER A 120 -10.65 6.85 14.97
C SER A 120 -10.35 5.78 13.94
N SER A 121 -10.92 4.59 14.15
CA SER A 121 -10.81 3.44 13.25
C SER A 121 -11.44 3.73 11.88
N THR A 122 -10.69 3.49 10.81
CA THR A 122 -11.15 3.66 9.42
C THR A 122 -10.72 2.46 8.59
N LEU A 123 -11.65 1.93 7.79
CA LEU A 123 -11.37 0.91 6.78
C LEU A 123 -11.56 1.52 5.39
N SER A 124 -10.46 1.69 4.66
CA SER A 124 -10.45 2.17 3.28
C SER A 124 -10.32 1.00 2.31
N ASN A 125 -10.95 1.11 1.14
CA ASN A 125 -10.87 0.09 0.10
C ASN A 125 -10.31 0.70 -1.18
N TYR A 126 -9.37 0.00 -1.80
CA TYR A 126 -8.77 0.35 -3.08
C TYR A 126 -8.96 -0.79 -4.07
N ASN A 127 -8.98 -0.48 -5.36
CA ASN A 127 -8.98 -1.51 -6.39
C ASN A 127 -8.32 -1.02 -7.67
N VAL A 128 -7.77 -1.97 -8.42
CA VAL A 128 -7.24 -1.77 -9.78
C VAL A 128 -7.65 -2.94 -10.65
N THR A 129 -7.92 -2.67 -11.92
CA THR A 129 -8.16 -3.72 -12.91
C THR A 129 -6.84 -4.09 -13.59
N VAL A 130 -6.53 -5.38 -13.61
CA VAL A 130 -5.34 -5.96 -14.24
C VAL A 130 -5.74 -7.05 -15.24
N ILE A 131 -4.78 -7.46 -16.06
CA ILE A 131 -4.92 -8.59 -16.97
C ILE A 131 -4.12 -9.77 -16.41
N VAL A 132 -4.74 -10.93 -16.26
CA VAL A 132 -4.00 -12.20 -16.12
C VAL A 132 -3.65 -12.68 -17.52
N GLY A 133 -2.35 -12.83 -17.80
CA GLY A 133 -1.83 -13.19 -19.12
C GLY A 133 -0.59 -14.09 -19.05
N ASP A 134 0.18 -14.12 -20.13
CA ASP A 134 1.31 -15.05 -20.29
C ASP A 134 2.62 -14.56 -19.64
N ALA A 135 2.70 -13.28 -19.25
CA ALA A 135 3.87 -12.66 -18.64
C ALA A 135 3.45 -11.52 -17.69
N THR A 136 4.28 -11.26 -16.67
CA THR A 136 4.13 -10.12 -15.77
C THR A 136 4.79 -8.87 -16.38
N SER A 137 4.07 -7.75 -16.42
CA SER A 137 4.54 -6.49 -17.01
C SER A 137 5.38 -5.66 -16.03
N GLU A 138 6.27 -4.82 -16.56
CA GLU A 138 6.98 -3.79 -15.79
C GLU A 138 6.15 -2.49 -15.64
N THR A 139 5.11 -2.32 -16.46
CA THR A 139 4.17 -1.20 -16.36
C THR A 139 3.16 -1.45 -15.25
N TYR A 140 2.82 -0.39 -14.51
CA TYR A 140 1.89 -0.42 -13.38
C TYR A 140 0.62 0.38 -13.67
N VAL A 141 -0.49 -0.08 -13.10
CA VAL A 141 -1.77 0.62 -13.03
C VAL A 141 -2.08 0.94 -11.57
N GLY A 142 -2.47 2.20 -11.29
CA GLY A 142 -2.81 2.69 -9.96
C GLY A 142 -4.31 2.81 -9.74
N SER A 143 -4.75 2.81 -8.48
CA SER A 143 -6.17 2.98 -8.10
C SER A 143 -6.64 4.43 -8.18
N GLN A 144 -5.71 5.34 -8.46
CA GLN A 144 -5.92 6.77 -8.54
C GLN A 144 -6.08 7.16 -10.00
N GLN A 145 -7.12 7.95 -10.31
CA GLN A 145 -7.33 8.57 -11.62
C GLN A 145 -6.78 10.00 -11.63
#